data_AF-A0A6G1SNF5-F1
#
_entry.id   AF-A0A6G1SNF5-F1
#
_cell.length_a   1.000
_cell.length_b   1.000
_cell.length_c   1.000
_cell.angle_alpha   90.00
_cell.angle_beta   90.00
_cell.angle_gamma   90.00
#
_symmetry.space_group_name_H-M   'P 1'
#
loop_
_entity.id
_entity.type
_entity.pdbx_description
1 polymer ?
#
loop_
_entity_poly.entity_id
_entity_poly.type
_entity_poly.pdbx_seq_one_letter_code
_entity_poly.pdbx_strand_id
1 'polypeptide(L)'
;MSSTPYKQELPPPGGFGRVHYERVPHKSMISGKTIALAMGISYTIGFLAVKQAAKDRIRDQRETKSAQNALQPFLLAERDRTLLKQMRKNRDYEAELMK
;
A
#
# COMPACT_ATOMS: atom_id res chain seq x y z
N MET A 1 -50.39 -26.98 73.44
CA MET A 1 -50.07 -27.04 72.00
C MET A 1 -48.57 -26.83 71.87
N SER A 2 -47.83 -27.86 71.45
CA SER A 2 -46.37 -27.78 71.24
C SER A 2 -46.08 -26.81 70.09
N SER A 3 -45.55 -25.63 70.39
CA SER A 3 -45.20 -24.61 69.40
C SER A 3 -43.80 -24.87 68.85
N THR A 4 -43.69 -25.71 67.83
CA THR A 4 -42.43 -25.87 67.09
C THR A 4 -42.11 -24.54 66.39
N PRO A 5 -40.99 -23.86 66.68
CA PRO A 5 -40.70 -22.55 66.10
C PRO A 5 -40.39 -22.69 64.60
N TYR A 6 -41.13 -21.97 63.76
CA TYR A 6 -40.86 -21.89 62.32
C TYR A 6 -39.70 -20.93 62.07
N LYS A 7 -38.62 -21.41 61.46
CA LYS A 7 -37.50 -20.57 61.03
C LYS A 7 -37.79 -20.04 59.64
N GLN A 8 -38.18 -18.77 59.54
CA GLN A 8 -38.33 -18.09 58.26
C GLN A 8 -36.99 -17.50 57.82
N GLU A 9 -36.57 -17.80 56.59
CA GLU A 9 -35.43 -17.13 55.97
C GLU A 9 -35.89 -15.72 55.57
N LEU A 10 -35.29 -14.71 56.21
CA LEU A 10 -35.60 -13.29 56.02
C LEU A 10 -34.38 -12.59 55.42
N PRO A 11 -34.58 -11.49 54.67
CA PRO A 11 -33.46 -10.65 54.26
C PRO A 11 -32.73 -10.12 55.50
N PRO A 12 -31.41 -9.86 55.39
CA PRO A 12 -30.64 -9.35 56.51
C PRO A 12 -31.23 -8.03 57.04
N PRO A 13 -31.13 -7.76 58.36
CA PRO A 13 -31.58 -6.49 58.92
C PRO A 13 -30.79 -5.34 58.28
N GLY A 14 -31.45 -4.54 57.43
CA GLY A 14 -30.83 -3.52 56.59
C GLY A 14 -31.03 -3.71 55.07
N GLY A 15 -31.57 -4.86 54.64
CA GLY A 15 -31.83 -5.15 53.24
C GLY A 15 -30.60 -5.56 52.44
N PHE A 16 -30.80 -5.91 51.17
CA PHE A 16 -29.70 -6.23 50.26
C PHE A 16 -29.03 -4.95 49.73
N GLY A 17 -27.75 -5.06 49.37
CA GLY A 17 -27.03 -3.98 48.70
C GLY A 17 -27.71 -3.57 47.39
N ARG A 18 -27.48 -2.31 46.96
CA ARG A 18 -28.07 -1.79 45.73
C ARG A 18 -27.57 -2.60 44.54
N VAL A 19 -28.50 -3.23 43.82
CA VAL A 19 -28.20 -3.91 42.56
C VAL A 19 -28.21 -2.85 41.45
N HIS A 20 -27.07 -2.65 40.81
CA HIS A 20 -27.00 -1.80 39.62
C HIS A 20 -27.70 -2.50 38.46
N TYR A 21 -28.89 -2.02 38.10
CA TYR A 21 -29.64 -2.49 36.93
C TYR A 21 -29.42 -1.63 35.68
N GLU A 22 -28.75 -0.48 35.84
CA GLU A 22 -28.43 0.44 34.76
C GLU A 22 -27.25 -0.05 33.94
N ARG A 23 -27.28 0.24 32.62
CA ARG A 23 -26.15 -0.02 31.74
C ARG A 23 -25.02 0.95 32.07
N VAL A 24 -23.85 0.43 32.47
CA VAL A 24 -22.62 1.22 32.61
C VAL A 24 -21.87 1.19 31.28
N PRO A 25 -21.90 2.26 30.45
CA PRO A 25 -21.13 2.29 29.22
C PRO A 25 -19.63 2.33 29.52
N HIS A 26 -18.83 1.67 28.68
CA HIS A 26 -17.38 1.75 28.78
C HIS A 26 -16.88 3.15 28.40
N LYS A 27 -15.80 3.60 29.03
CA LYS A 27 -15.17 4.88 28.68
C LYS A 27 -14.44 4.74 27.34
N SER A 28 -14.82 5.53 26.34
CA SER A 28 -14.03 5.63 25.11
C SER A 28 -12.72 6.33 25.41
N MET A 29 -11.61 5.64 25.15
CA MET A 29 -10.25 6.18 25.32
C MET A 29 -9.81 7.02 24.11
N ILE A 30 -10.48 6.86 22.97
CA ILE A 30 -10.10 7.47 21.69
C ILE A 30 -11.19 8.46 21.27
N SER A 31 -10.80 9.72 21.07
CA SER A 31 -11.69 10.76 20.57
C SER A 31 -11.60 10.85 19.05
N GLY A 32 -12.67 11.26 18.38
CA GLY A 32 -12.63 11.50 16.92
C GLY A 32 -11.53 12.49 16.52
N LYS A 33 -11.20 13.46 17.39
CA LYS A 33 -10.10 14.42 17.16
C LYS A 33 -8.72 13.76 17.16
N THR A 34 -8.49 12.79 18.04
CA THR A 34 -7.19 12.09 18.11
C THR A 34 -7.00 11.19 16.88
N ILE A 35 -8.08 10.58 16.39
CA ILE A 35 -8.06 9.81 15.13
C ILE A 35 -7.76 10.73 13.95
N ALA A 36 -8.46 11.87 13.85
CA ALA A 36 -8.23 12.85 12.78
C ALA A 36 -6.80 13.38 12.77
N LEU A 37 -6.23 13.67 13.94
CA LEU A 37 -4.84 14.09 14.07
C LEU A 37 -3.86 13.00 13.63
N ALA A 38 -4.06 11.77 14.10
CA ALA A 38 -3.22 10.62 13.74
C ALA A 38 -3.23 10.38 12.22
N MET A 39 -4.42 10.44 11.60
CA MET A 39 -4.56 10.33 10.15
C MET A 39 -3.83 11.47 9.43
N GLY A 40 -3.99 12.72 9.87
CA GLY A 40 -3.30 13.86 9.29
C GLY A 40 -1.76 13.73 9.33
N ILE A 41 -1.22 13.27 10.45
CA ILE A 41 0.22 13.03 10.60
C ILE A 41 0.68 11.89 9.69
N SER A 42 -0.04 10.76 9.67
CA SER A 42 0.32 9.63 8.81
C SER A 42 0.30 10.02 7.32
N TYR A 43 -0.66 10.84 6.90
CA TYR A 43 -0.82 11.25 5.51
C TYR A 43 0.31 12.19 5.08
N THR A 44 0.67 13.16 5.93
CA THR A 44 1.77 14.10 5.63
C THR A 44 3.11 13.38 5.51
N ILE A 45 3.41 12.43 6.40
CA ILE A 45 4.62 11.60 6.32
C ILE A 45 4.60 10.75 5.05
N GLY A 46 3.48 10.08 4.76
CA GLY A 46 3.32 9.26 3.56
C GLY A 46 3.52 10.06 2.28
N PHE A 47 2.97 11.27 2.21
CA PHE A 47 3.13 12.16 1.06
C PHE A 47 4.58 12.55 0.82
N LEU A 48 5.33 12.89 1.89
CA LEU A 48 6.75 13.22 1.78
C LEU A 48 7.58 12.03 1.29
N ALA A 49 7.30 10.83 1.81
CA ALA A 49 7.98 9.61 1.37
C ALA A 49 7.72 9.30 -0.12
N VAL A 50 6.47 9.40 -0.57
CA VAL A 50 6.11 9.20 -1.99
C VAL A 50 6.78 10.25 -2.88
N LYS A 51 6.82 11.51 -2.45
CA LYS A 51 7.49 12.58 -3.18
C LYS A 51 8.99 12.30 -3.33
N GLN A 52 9.65 11.82 -2.30
CA GLN A 52 11.07 11.46 -2.37
C GLN A 52 11.28 10.26 -3.31
N ALA A 53 10.51 9.20 -3.16
CA ALA A 53 10.58 8.02 -4.03
C ALA A 53 10.31 8.37 -5.51
N ALA A 54 9.40 9.32 -5.79
CA ALA A 54 9.14 9.79 -7.15
C ALA A 54 10.35 10.52 -7.75
N LYS A 55 11.07 11.34 -6.95
CA LYS A 55 12.30 11.99 -7.40
C LYS A 55 13.38 10.98 -7.76
N ASP A 56 13.56 9.97 -6.91
CA ASP A 56 14.57 8.93 -7.13
C ASP A 56 14.24 8.12 -8.39
N ARG A 57 12.97 7.73 -8.59
CA ARG A 57 12.52 7.08 -9.83
C ARG A 57 12.77 7.91 -11.08
N ILE A 58 12.51 9.22 -11.02
CA ILE A 58 12.77 10.12 -12.16
C ILE A 58 14.27 10.21 -12.44
N ARG A 59 15.11 10.25 -11.40
CA ARG A 59 16.57 10.25 -11.56
C ARG A 59 17.03 8.98 -12.28
N ASP A 60 16.60 7.81 -11.81
CA ASP A 60 17.02 6.52 -12.37
C ASP A 60 16.50 6.35 -13.82
N GLN A 61 15.29 6.84 -14.12
CA GLN A 61 14.76 6.89 -15.49
C GLN A 61 15.59 7.82 -16.39
N ARG A 62 16.04 8.97 -15.89
CA ARG A 62 16.90 9.88 -16.65
C ARG A 62 18.26 9.25 -16.94
N GLU A 63 18.85 8.58 -15.97
CA GLU A 63 20.11 7.85 -16.14
C GLU A 63 19.98 6.77 -17.21
N THR A 64 18.94 5.93 -17.12
CA THR A 64 18.67 4.87 -18.11
C THR A 64 18.47 5.45 -19.51
N LYS A 65 17.68 6.52 -19.65
CA LYS A 65 17.47 7.19 -20.95
C LYS A 65 18.75 7.82 -21.48
N SER A 66 19.57 8.41 -20.61
CA SER A 66 20.86 8.97 -20.99
C SER A 66 21.78 7.88 -21.55
N ALA A 67 21.85 6.72 -20.90
CA ALA A 67 22.61 5.57 -21.37
C ALA A 67 22.09 5.06 -22.72
N GLN A 68 20.76 4.96 -22.88
CA GLN A 68 20.14 4.57 -24.16
C GLN A 68 20.48 5.56 -25.28
N ASN A 69 20.38 6.87 -25.02
CA ASN A 69 20.72 7.91 -25.99
C ASN A 69 22.19 7.84 -26.40
N ALA A 70 23.10 7.56 -25.47
CA ALA A 70 24.51 7.37 -25.76
C ALA A 70 24.80 6.13 -26.61
N LEU A 71 24.03 5.04 -26.42
CA LEU A 71 24.16 3.80 -27.18
C LEU A 71 23.46 3.83 -28.55
N GLN A 72 22.45 4.69 -28.70
CA GLN A 72 21.62 4.77 -29.91
C GLN A 72 22.40 4.89 -31.24
N PRO A 73 23.47 5.71 -31.38
CA PRO A 73 24.21 5.76 -32.65
C PRO A 73 24.86 4.41 -33.01
N PHE A 74 25.35 3.65 -32.03
CA PHE A 74 25.93 2.32 -32.28
C PHE A 74 24.87 1.32 -32.73
N LEU A 75 23.74 1.26 -32.03
CA LEU A 75 22.61 0.39 -32.39
C LEU A 75 22.07 0.71 -33.79
N LEU A 76 21.98 2.00 -34.13
CA LEU A 76 21.55 2.45 -35.44
C LEU A 76 22.55 2.03 -36.53
N ALA A 77 23.86 2.20 -36.29
CA ALA A 77 24.90 1.78 -37.22
C ALA A 77 24.89 0.25 -37.46
N GLU A 78 24.68 -0.55 -36.41
CA GLU A 78 24.56 -2.01 -36.54
C GLU A 78 23.33 -2.42 -37.36
N ARG A 79 22.19 -1.79 -37.09
CA ARG A 79 20.95 -2.01 -37.84
C ARG A 79 21.14 -1.68 -39.32
N ASP A 80 21.69 -0.50 -39.61
CA ASP A 80 21.87 -0.02 -40.98
C ASP A 80 22.88 -0.89 -41.74
N ARG A 81 23.97 -1.32 -41.08
CA ARG A 81 24.92 -2.29 -41.66
C ARG A 81 24.24 -3.62 -42.01
N THR A 82 23.37 -4.11 -41.14
CA THR A 82 22.65 -5.37 -41.35
C THR A 82 21.67 -5.24 -42.52
N LEU A 83 20.96 -4.11 -42.61
CA LEU A 83 20.04 -3.81 -43.70
C LEU A 83 20.77 -3.78 -45.05
N LEU A 84 21.89 -3.05 -45.15
CA LEU A 84 22.66 -2.96 -46.39
C LEU A 84 23.21 -4.31 -46.83
N LYS A 85 23.66 -5.15 -45.89
CA LYS A 85 24.08 -6.53 -46.18
C LYS A 85 22.93 -7.36 -46.75
N GLN A 86 21.73 -7.24 -46.18
CA GLN A 86 20.57 -7.98 -46.67
C GLN A 86 20.13 -7.50 -48.06
N MET A 87 20.08 -6.19 -48.29
CA MET A 87 19.77 -5.61 -49.60
C MET A 87 20.72 -6.10 -50.68
N ARG A 88 22.03 -6.17 -50.36
CA ARG A 88 23.02 -6.71 -51.30
C ARG A 88 22.78 -8.18 -51.62
N LYS A 89 22.51 -9.02 -50.62
CA LYS A 89 22.17 -10.43 -50.83
C LYS A 89 20.93 -10.59 -51.71
N ASN A 90 19.88 -9.82 -51.45
CA ASN A 90 18.65 -9.87 -52.24
C ASN A 90 18.91 -9.48 -53.69
N ARG A 91 19.65 -8.38 -53.93
CA ARG A 91 20.00 -7.93 -55.28
C ARG A 91 20.83 -8.97 -56.02
N ASP A 92 21.83 -9.54 -55.36
CA ASP A 92 22.71 -10.54 -55.98
C ASP A 92 21.92 -11.83 -56.31
N TYR A 93 20.96 -12.22 -55.45
CA TYR A 93 20.02 -13.32 -55.71
C TYR A 93 19.04 -13.01 -56.85
N GLU A 94 18.47 -11.81 -56.91
CA GLU A 94 17.60 -11.37 -58.00
C GLU A 94 18.34 -11.39 -59.35
N ALA A 95 19.61 -10.97 -59.37
CA ALA A 95 20.44 -11.00 -60.58
C ALA A 95 20.76 -12.42 -61.04
N GLU A 96 20.78 -13.40 -60.15
CA GLU A 96 20.91 -14.83 -60.49
C GLU A 96 19.58 -15.42 -60.97
N LEU A 97 18.47 -15.07 -60.31
CA LEU A 97 17.13 -15.56 -60.64
C LEU A 97 16.60 -15.04 -61.99
N MET A 98 16.99 -13.82 -62.37
CA MET A 98 16.54 -13.16 -63.61
C MET A 98 17.46 -13.42 -64.82
N LYS A 99 18.40 -14.36 -64.71
CA LYS A 99 19.13 -14.91 -65.86
C LYS A 99 18.33 -16.01 -66.53
#